data_AF-A0A0F6YIV7-F1
#
_entry.id   AF-A0A0F6YIV7-F1
#
_cell.length_a   1.000
_cell.length_b   1.000
_cell.length_c   1.000
_cell.angle_alpha   90.00
_cell.angle_beta   90.00
_cell.angle_gamma   90.00
#
_symmetry.space_group_name_H-M   'P 1'
#
loop_
_entity.id
_entity.type
_entity.pdbx_description
1 polymer ?
#
loop_
_entity_poly.entity_id
_entity_poly.type
_entity_poly.pdbx_seq_one_letter_code
_entity_poly.pdbx_strand_id
1 'polypeptide(L)'
;MLAGGLALGAGSSAAVEAQQTELVATTERAAVARPERVDAQLALARVCASEIGLSGSPEECAAIHDVLTSRARRAGASFTWAARAYSNRVFDRERRDPRAWVAHLRRDGRRPDGWPSVITIRRRGEARVVRHAPWGAYRDRWLALYEAAGLIVRGELMSQCEGPVDHWGMRSGVDWERAQRAGWEEVRCGETRNAFWRVPPRDQG
;
A
#
# COMPACT_ATOMS: atom_id res chain seq x y z
N MET A 1 23.79 8.24 -79.96
CA MET A 1 24.19 7.58 -78.70
C MET A 1 23.43 8.26 -77.58
N LEU A 2 22.43 7.60 -77.01
CA LEU A 2 21.48 8.19 -76.06
C LEU A 2 22.02 8.09 -74.62
N ALA A 3 21.81 9.19 -73.90
CA ALA A 3 22.11 9.40 -72.50
C ALA A 3 21.21 8.56 -71.56
N GLY A 4 21.72 8.27 -70.37
CA GLY A 4 20.95 7.69 -69.27
C GLY A 4 21.66 7.95 -67.94
N GLY A 5 21.48 9.16 -67.40
CA GLY A 5 21.95 9.54 -66.07
C GLY A 5 20.97 9.07 -64.99
N LEU A 6 21.48 8.34 -64.00
CA LEU A 6 20.79 8.04 -62.74
C LEU A 6 21.18 9.10 -61.71
N ALA A 7 20.23 9.98 -61.38
CA ALA A 7 20.35 10.90 -60.26
C ALA A 7 19.97 10.19 -58.96
N LEU A 8 20.93 10.04 -58.04
CA LEU A 8 20.70 9.67 -56.65
C LEU A 8 20.15 10.90 -55.90
N GLY A 9 18.89 10.83 -55.49
CA GLY A 9 18.23 11.87 -54.70
C GLY A 9 18.79 11.94 -53.28
N ALA A 10 19.28 13.11 -52.90
CA ALA A 10 19.63 13.45 -51.53
C ALA A 10 18.35 13.53 -50.67
N GLY A 11 18.16 12.56 -49.78
CA GLY A 11 17.17 12.65 -48.71
C GLY A 11 17.55 13.77 -47.74
N SER A 12 16.69 14.78 -47.61
CA SER A 12 16.92 15.98 -46.80
C SER A 12 17.11 15.64 -45.31
N SER A 13 18.21 16.14 -44.74
CA SER A 13 18.58 16.03 -43.31
C SER A 13 17.44 16.41 -42.35
N ALA A 14 16.58 17.34 -42.76
CA ALA A 14 15.45 17.80 -41.95
C ALA A 14 14.36 16.72 -41.75
N ALA A 15 14.19 15.79 -42.70
CA ALA A 15 13.23 14.70 -42.57
C ALA A 15 13.72 13.64 -41.56
N VAL A 16 15.03 13.43 -41.47
CA VAL A 16 15.65 12.51 -40.52
C VAL A 16 15.58 13.09 -39.10
N GLU A 17 15.87 14.39 -38.92
CA GLU A 17 15.75 15.06 -37.62
C GLU A 17 14.30 15.13 -37.11
N ALA A 18 13.33 15.37 -37.99
CA ALA A 18 11.90 15.37 -37.63
C ALA A 18 11.44 13.97 -37.18
N GLN A 19 11.82 12.93 -37.91
CA GLN A 19 11.52 11.54 -37.52
C GLN A 19 12.21 11.13 -36.21
N GLN A 20 13.44 11.59 -35.99
CA GLN A 20 14.18 11.28 -34.76
C GLN A 20 13.60 12.01 -33.54
N THR A 21 13.14 13.25 -33.71
CA THR A 21 12.45 14.01 -32.66
C THR A 21 11.08 13.41 -32.32
N GLU A 22 10.33 12.95 -33.32
CA GLU A 22 9.04 12.29 -33.13
C GLU A 22 9.20 10.91 -32.46
N LEU A 23 10.27 10.16 -32.80
CA LEU A 23 10.60 8.88 -32.17
C LEU A 23 11.01 9.05 -30.70
N VAL A 24 11.79 10.08 -30.36
CA VAL A 24 12.15 10.40 -28.97
C VAL A 24 10.91 10.85 -28.19
N ALA A 25 10.06 11.69 -28.76
CA ALA A 25 8.82 12.14 -28.13
C ALA A 25 7.79 11.00 -27.93
N THR A 26 7.74 10.03 -28.86
CA THR A 26 6.90 8.83 -28.70
C THR A 26 7.52 7.83 -27.72
N THR A 27 8.85 7.72 -27.64
CA THR A 27 9.52 6.87 -26.63
C THR A 27 9.35 7.44 -25.22
N GLU A 28 9.34 8.77 -25.06
CA GLU A 28 9.01 9.43 -23.79
C GLU A 28 7.52 9.31 -23.42
N ARG A 29 6.61 9.34 -24.41
CA ARG A 29 5.17 9.08 -24.18
C ARG A 29 4.83 7.60 -23.96
N ALA A 30 5.65 6.69 -24.46
CA ALA A 30 5.48 5.24 -24.34
C ALA A 30 6.31 4.62 -23.19
N ALA A 31 6.90 5.44 -22.32
CA ALA A 31 7.26 5.02 -20.99
C ALA A 31 5.97 4.76 -20.20
N VAL A 32 5.28 3.67 -20.53
CA VAL A 32 4.29 3.03 -19.67
C VAL A 32 4.99 2.87 -18.34
N ALA A 33 4.67 3.76 -17.39
CA ALA A 33 5.35 3.84 -16.12
C ALA A 33 5.30 2.44 -15.50
N ARG A 34 6.46 1.75 -15.47
CA ARG A 34 6.54 0.41 -14.88
C ARG A 34 5.91 0.51 -13.49
N PRO A 35 5.00 -0.41 -13.14
CA PRO A 35 4.34 -0.35 -11.85
C PRO A 35 5.40 -0.24 -10.76
N GLU A 36 5.24 0.76 -9.88
CA GLU A 36 6.18 1.03 -8.81
C GLU A 36 6.43 -0.26 -8.02
N ARG A 37 7.70 -0.63 -7.87
CA ARG A 37 8.06 -1.82 -7.11
C ARG A 37 7.67 -1.58 -5.65
N VAL A 38 6.81 -2.43 -5.11
CA VAL A 38 6.41 -2.37 -3.71
C VAL A 38 7.53 -2.98 -2.85
N ASP A 39 8.24 -2.14 -2.10
CA ASP A 39 9.19 -2.55 -1.06
C ASP A 39 8.50 -2.70 0.30
N ALA A 40 9.27 -3.07 1.34
CA ALA A 40 8.75 -3.27 2.68
C ALA A 40 8.11 -1.99 3.27
N GLN A 41 8.72 -0.83 3.07
CA GLN A 41 8.19 0.45 3.56
C GLN A 41 6.85 0.79 2.90
N LEU A 42 6.75 0.74 1.57
CA LEU A 42 5.48 1.02 0.88
C LEU A 42 4.43 -0.05 1.21
N ALA A 43 4.83 -1.31 1.37
CA ALA A 43 3.92 -2.38 1.78
C ALA A 43 3.32 -2.10 3.16
N LEU A 44 4.16 -1.82 4.17
CA LEU A 44 3.70 -1.53 5.52
C LEU A 44 2.80 -0.28 5.54
N ALA A 45 3.22 0.81 4.90
CA ALA A 45 2.46 2.05 4.86
C ALA A 45 1.05 1.85 4.28
N ARG A 46 0.91 1.07 3.21
CA ARG A 46 -0.40 0.74 2.62
C ARG A 46 -1.26 -0.13 3.54
N VAL A 47 -0.66 -1.10 4.22
CA VAL A 47 -1.36 -1.92 5.22
C VAL A 47 -1.88 -1.01 6.34
N CYS A 48 -1.03 -0.17 6.92
CA CYS A 48 -1.44 0.76 7.97
C CYS A 48 -2.52 1.74 7.48
N ALA A 49 -2.40 2.29 6.26
CA ALA A 49 -3.46 3.15 5.70
C ALA A 49 -4.82 2.43 5.58
N SER A 50 -4.82 1.14 5.26
CA SER A 50 -6.05 0.32 5.20
C SER A 50 -6.65 0.04 6.58
N GLU A 51 -5.79 -0.31 7.54
CA GLU A 51 -6.22 -0.79 8.87
C GLU A 51 -6.59 0.37 9.80
N ILE A 52 -5.73 1.38 9.88
CA ILE A 52 -5.80 2.45 10.88
C ILE A 52 -6.08 3.83 10.26
N GLY A 53 -6.08 3.93 8.93
CA GLY A 53 -6.30 5.18 8.20
C GLY A 53 -5.04 6.03 8.08
N LEU A 54 -5.16 7.17 7.39
CA LEU A 54 -4.01 8.07 7.13
C LEU A 54 -3.58 8.89 8.36
N SER A 55 -4.42 8.95 9.39
CA SER A 55 -4.12 9.58 10.69
C SER A 55 -3.88 8.54 11.79
N GLY A 56 -3.63 7.29 11.42
CA GLY A 56 -3.37 6.23 12.39
C GLY A 56 -2.07 6.46 13.16
N SER A 57 -1.98 5.90 14.36
CA SER A 57 -0.79 6.02 15.21
C SER A 57 0.38 5.20 14.62
N PRO A 58 1.63 5.73 14.66
CA PRO A 58 2.82 4.96 14.32
C PRO A 58 3.01 3.70 15.18
N GLU A 59 2.62 3.74 16.44
CA GLU A 59 2.71 2.62 17.39
C GLU A 59 1.84 1.44 16.94
N GLU A 60 0.61 1.70 16.49
CA GLU A 60 -0.26 0.65 15.94
C GLU A 60 0.30 0.08 14.62
N CYS A 61 0.92 0.92 13.79
CA CYS A 61 1.60 0.47 12.59
C CYS A 61 2.82 -0.42 12.91
N ALA A 62 3.55 -0.12 13.98
CA ALA A 62 4.66 -0.95 14.47
C ALA A 62 4.18 -2.32 14.98
N ALA A 63 3.06 -2.36 15.71
CA ALA A 63 2.46 -3.63 16.13
C ALA A 63 2.00 -4.51 14.95
N ILE A 64 1.43 -3.90 13.90
CA ILE A 64 1.11 -4.60 12.64
C ILE A 64 2.39 -5.14 11.97
N HIS A 65 3.47 -4.36 11.96
CA HIS A 65 4.76 -4.78 11.42
C HIS A 65 5.32 -6.02 12.16
N ASP A 66 5.17 -6.09 13.48
CA ASP A 66 5.64 -7.23 14.27
C ASP A 66 4.90 -8.52 13.91
N VAL A 67 3.57 -8.47 13.73
CA VAL A 67 2.78 -9.62 13.27
C VAL A 67 3.28 -10.09 11.89
N LEU A 68 3.46 -9.16 10.95
CA LEU A 68 3.89 -9.48 9.59
C LEU A 68 5.33 -10.03 9.57
N THR A 69 6.22 -9.49 10.40
CA THR A 69 7.61 -9.94 10.54
C THR A 69 7.68 -11.34 11.15
N SER A 70 6.92 -11.59 12.22
CA SER A 70 6.80 -12.92 12.85
C SER A 70 6.34 -13.95 11.84
N ARG A 71 5.32 -13.62 11.05
CA ARG A 71 4.80 -14.50 9.99
C ARG A 71 5.81 -14.73 8.87
N ALA A 72 6.52 -13.69 8.43
CA ALA A 72 7.57 -13.81 7.42
C ALA A 72 8.69 -14.75 7.89
N ARG A 73 9.15 -14.60 9.15
CA ARG A 73 10.17 -15.46 9.76
C ARG A 73 9.72 -16.92 9.82
N ARG A 74 8.51 -17.20 10.33
CA ARG A 74 7.97 -18.56 10.39
C ARG A 74 7.85 -19.24 9.03
N ALA A 75 7.54 -18.46 7.99
CA ALA A 75 7.39 -18.97 6.63
C ALA A 75 8.72 -19.04 5.85
N GLY A 76 9.84 -18.56 6.41
CA GLY A 76 11.10 -18.41 5.66
C GLY A 76 10.97 -17.47 4.46
N ALA A 77 10.09 -16.47 4.54
CA ALA A 77 9.71 -15.61 3.42
C ALA A 77 10.08 -14.13 3.68
N SER A 78 9.97 -13.31 2.64
CA SER A 78 10.15 -11.86 2.78
C SER A 78 8.97 -11.20 3.51
N PHE A 79 9.23 -10.05 4.16
CA PHE A 79 8.19 -9.22 4.76
C PHE A 79 7.08 -8.85 3.75
N THR A 80 7.45 -8.44 2.54
CA THR A 80 6.50 -8.05 1.49
C THR A 80 5.61 -9.22 1.05
N TRP A 81 6.14 -10.45 1.06
CA TRP A 81 5.33 -11.65 0.83
C TRP A 81 4.31 -11.83 1.95
N ALA A 82 4.73 -11.73 3.22
CA ALA A 82 3.84 -11.88 4.37
C ALA A 82 2.74 -10.81 4.39
N ALA A 83 3.08 -9.56 4.09
CA ALA A 83 2.14 -8.45 3.96
C ALA A 83 1.09 -8.74 2.87
N ARG A 84 1.51 -9.22 1.69
CA ARG A 84 0.59 -9.59 0.60
C ARG A 84 -0.31 -10.77 0.94
N ALA A 85 0.23 -11.77 1.63
CA ALA A 85 -0.52 -12.94 2.05
C ALA A 85 -1.57 -12.59 3.12
N TYR A 86 -1.22 -11.72 4.07
CA TYR A 86 -2.10 -11.33 5.17
C TYR A 86 -3.16 -10.30 4.75
N SER A 87 -2.77 -9.33 3.92
CA SER A 87 -3.60 -8.17 3.55
C SER A 87 -3.76 -8.07 2.03
N ASN A 88 -4.11 -9.16 1.35
CA ASN A 88 -4.16 -9.25 -0.11
C ASN A 88 -4.90 -8.09 -0.81
N ARG A 89 -6.05 -7.66 -0.27
CA ARG A 89 -6.88 -6.57 -0.80
C ARG A 89 -6.21 -5.19 -0.77
N VAL A 90 -5.12 -5.02 -0.02
CA VAL A 90 -4.31 -3.79 0.02
C VAL A 90 -3.40 -3.70 -1.21
N PHE A 91 -3.12 -4.83 -1.85
CA PHE A 91 -2.22 -4.93 -3.01
C PHE A 91 -2.96 -5.21 -4.32
N ASP A 92 -4.27 -5.45 -4.25
CA ASP A 92 -5.15 -5.65 -5.39
C ASP A 92 -5.55 -4.30 -6.01
N ARG A 93 -5.01 -4.02 -7.21
CA ARG A 93 -5.29 -2.80 -8.00
C ARG A 93 -6.57 -2.90 -8.84
N GLU A 94 -7.20 -4.07 -8.88
CA GLU A 94 -8.44 -4.30 -9.64
C GLU A 94 -9.69 -4.23 -8.73
N ARG A 95 -9.46 -4.22 -7.41
CA ARG A 95 -10.46 -3.98 -6.36
C ARG A 95 -11.32 -2.75 -6.68
N ARG A 96 -12.63 -2.86 -6.45
CA ARG A 96 -13.62 -1.79 -6.76
C ARG A 96 -14.39 -1.24 -5.57
N ASP A 97 -14.11 -1.71 -4.36
CA ASP A 97 -14.82 -1.20 -3.18
C ASP A 97 -14.27 0.16 -2.71
N PRO A 98 -14.90 0.83 -1.73
CA PRO A 98 -14.56 2.22 -1.34
C PRO A 98 -13.11 2.47 -0.89
N ARG A 99 -12.31 1.43 -0.62
CA ARG A 99 -10.88 1.56 -0.27
C ARG A 99 -9.93 1.07 -1.36
N ALA A 100 -10.41 0.88 -2.59
CA ALA A 100 -9.57 0.51 -3.74
C ALA A 100 -8.34 1.41 -3.92
N TRP A 101 -8.48 2.71 -3.63
CA TRP A 101 -7.41 3.71 -3.73
C TRP A 101 -6.15 3.38 -2.91
N VAL A 102 -6.26 2.57 -1.85
CA VAL A 102 -5.10 2.20 -1.01
C VAL A 102 -4.02 1.48 -1.82
N ALA A 103 -4.41 0.62 -2.75
CA ALA A 103 -3.47 -0.12 -3.61
C ALA A 103 -2.70 0.79 -4.59
N HIS A 104 -3.16 2.03 -4.76
CA HIS A 104 -2.59 3.03 -5.65
C HIS A 104 -1.82 4.14 -4.92
N LEU A 105 -1.65 4.05 -3.59
CA LEU A 105 -0.81 4.99 -2.82
C LEU A 105 0.66 4.83 -3.21
N ARG A 106 1.38 5.95 -3.36
CA ARG A 106 2.75 6.00 -3.92
C ARG A 106 3.69 6.73 -2.99
N ARG A 107 4.99 6.44 -3.08
CA ARG A 107 6.02 7.07 -2.24
C ARG A 107 6.10 8.59 -2.40
N ASP A 108 5.81 9.10 -3.59
CA ASP A 108 5.86 10.53 -3.92
C ASP A 108 4.63 11.34 -3.46
N GLY A 109 3.61 10.66 -2.90
CA GLY A 109 2.38 11.29 -2.45
C GLY A 109 1.51 11.85 -3.57
N ARG A 110 1.71 11.44 -4.83
CA ARG A 110 0.75 11.72 -5.91
C ARG A 110 -0.61 11.13 -5.57
N ARG A 111 -1.66 11.75 -6.12
CA ARG A 111 -3.04 11.32 -5.93
C ARG A 111 -3.18 9.85 -6.35
N PRO A 112 -3.69 8.96 -5.48
CA PRO A 112 -3.96 7.58 -5.87
C PRO A 112 -5.14 7.53 -6.83
N ASP A 113 -5.08 6.58 -7.77
CA ASP A 113 -6.24 6.28 -8.62
C ASP A 113 -7.41 5.82 -7.74
N GLY A 114 -8.64 6.15 -8.14
CA GLY A 114 -9.83 5.77 -7.39
C GLY A 114 -10.05 6.54 -6.09
N TRP A 115 -9.30 7.63 -5.84
CA TRP A 115 -9.58 8.50 -4.68
C TRP A 115 -11.03 9.02 -4.74
N PRO A 116 -11.84 8.78 -3.69
CA PRO A 116 -13.26 9.05 -3.73
C PRO A 116 -13.56 10.54 -3.84
N SER A 117 -14.54 10.90 -4.66
CA SER A 117 -15.15 12.23 -4.65
C SER A 117 -16.27 12.36 -3.61
N VAL A 118 -16.83 11.24 -3.17
CA VAL A 118 -17.89 11.15 -2.16
C VAL A 118 -17.65 9.95 -1.23
N ILE A 119 -18.07 10.05 0.02
CA ILE A 119 -18.07 8.95 0.98
C ILE A 119 -19.40 8.84 1.70
N THR A 120 -19.68 7.63 2.18
CA THR A 120 -20.82 7.37 3.06
C THR A 120 -20.37 7.46 4.52
N ILE A 121 -20.90 8.44 5.25
CA ILE A 121 -20.71 8.55 6.70
C ILE A 121 -21.93 7.92 7.37
N ARG A 122 -21.68 7.04 8.35
CA ARG A 122 -22.73 6.49 9.21
C ARG A 122 -22.66 7.15 10.58
N ARG A 123 -23.75 7.75 11.04
CA ARG A 123 -23.85 8.39 12.36
C ARG A 123 -25.25 8.14 12.92
N ARG A 124 -25.33 7.59 14.14
CA ARG A 124 -26.61 7.30 14.83
C ARG A 124 -27.62 6.51 13.99
N GLY A 125 -27.16 5.48 13.27
CA GLY A 125 -28.02 4.64 12.42
C GLY A 125 -28.35 5.22 11.05
N GLU A 126 -28.08 6.51 10.80
CA GLU A 126 -28.28 7.12 9.48
C GLU A 126 -27.02 7.04 8.63
N ALA A 127 -27.19 6.69 7.35
CA ALA A 127 -26.13 6.76 6.34
C ALA A 127 -26.35 7.99 5.46
N ARG A 128 -25.33 8.86 5.35
CA ARG A 128 -25.37 10.05 4.48
C ARG A 128 -24.18 10.04 3.54
N VAL A 129 -24.44 10.31 2.26
CA VAL A 129 -23.40 10.51 1.25
C VAL A 129 -22.98 11.97 1.30
N VAL A 130 -21.69 12.23 1.50
CA VAL A 130 -21.12 13.57 1.53
C VAL A 130 -19.96 13.69 0.56
N ARG A 131 -19.67 14.90 0.10
CA ARG A 131 -18.47 15.19 -0.69
C ARG A 131 -17.24 14.88 0.13
N HIS A 132 -16.34 14.07 -0.43
CA HIS A 132 -15.06 13.77 0.17
C HIS A 132 -14.07 14.91 -0.08
N ALA A 133 -13.21 15.20 0.89
CA ALA A 133 -12.16 16.19 0.71
C ALA A 133 -11.17 15.73 -0.39
N PRO A 134 -10.61 16.69 -1.17
CA PRO A 134 -9.65 16.36 -2.22
C PRO A 134 -8.40 15.71 -1.63
N TRP A 135 -7.68 14.92 -2.42
CA TRP A 135 -6.46 14.22 -1.99
C TRP A 135 -5.42 15.15 -1.34
N GLY A 136 -5.29 16.39 -1.84
CA GLY A 136 -4.38 17.38 -1.28
C GLY A 136 -4.54 17.58 0.23
N ALA A 137 -5.74 17.42 0.78
CA ALA A 137 -6.00 17.53 2.22
C ALA A 137 -5.44 16.36 3.07
N TYR A 138 -5.02 15.27 2.42
CA TYR A 138 -4.52 14.04 3.07
C TYR A 138 -3.09 13.67 2.66
N ARG A 139 -2.53 14.35 1.66
CA ARG A 139 -1.22 14.05 1.10
C ARG A 139 -0.14 14.02 2.18
N ASP A 140 -0.10 15.03 3.04
CA ASP A 140 0.97 15.14 4.05
C ASP A 140 0.81 14.08 5.14
N ARG A 141 -0.43 13.70 5.48
CA ARG A 141 -0.70 12.59 6.40
C ARG A 141 -0.22 11.26 5.83
N TRP A 142 -0.41 11.05 4.53
CA TRP A 142 0.13 9.88 3.85
C TRP A 142 1.67 9.87 3.85
N LEU A 143 2.32 11.01 3.57
CA LEU A 143 3.78 11.09 3.59
C LEU A 143 4.35 10.85 4.99
N ALA A 144 3.70 11.40 6.02
CA ALA A 144 4.08 11.13 7.42
C ALA A 144 3.92 9.65 7.78
N LEU A 145 2.82 9.01 7.38
CA LEU A 145 2.61 7.57 7.58
C LEU A 145 3.65 6.73 6.83
N TYR A 146 3.98 7.12 5.59
CA TYR A 146 5.00 6.46 4.78
C TYR A 146 6.40 6.58 5.42
N GLU A 147 6.75 7.76 5.93
CA GLU A 147 7.99 7.99 6.66
C GLU A 147 8.07 7.16 7.95
N ALA A 148 7.01 7.17 8.75
CA ALA A 148 6.91 6.37 9.97
C ALA A 148 7.08 4.87 9.67
N ALA A 149 6.44 4.35 8.61
CA ALA A 149 6.65 2.98 8.16
C ALA A 149 8.12 2.69 7.80
N GLY A 150 8.86 3.70 7.32
CA GLY A 150 10.29 3.58 7.04
C GLY A 150 11.12 3.44 8.30
N LEU A 151 10.83 4.25 9.33
CA LEU A 151 11.44 4.13 10.66
C LEU A 151 11.21 2.73 11.25
N ILE A 152 9.97 2.23 11.16
CA ILE A 152 9.59 0.90 11.67
C ILE A 152 10.35 -0.22 10.96
N VAL A 153 10.37 -0.21 9.62
CA VAL A 153 11.04 -1.26 8.84
C VAL A 153 12.55 -1.29 9.09
N ARG A 154 13.17 -0.14 9.40
CA ARG A 154 14.59 -0.07 9.78
C ARG A 154 14.85 -0.41 11.25
N GLY A 155 13.82 -0.60 12.06
CA GLY A 155 13.92 -0.87 13.49
C GLY A 155 14.20 0.37 14.35
N GLU A 156 14.03 1.58 13.79
CA GLU A 156 14.19 2.86 14.49
C GLU A 156 12.95 3.24 15.31
N LEU A 157 11.79 2.70 14.94
CA LEU A 157 10.55 2.80 15.72
C LEU A 157 10.01 1.41 16.00
N MET A 158 9.92 1.05 17.29
CA MET A 158 9.49 -0.28 17.74
C MET A 158 8.06 -0.26 18.25
N SER A 159 7.39 -1.42 18.23
CA SER A 159 6.09 -1.56 18.86
C SER A 159 6.20 -1.47 20.38
N GLN A 160 5.09 -1.13 21.03
CA GLN A 160 4.95 -1.14 22.49
C GLN A 160 4.26 -2.42 22.98
N CYS A 161 4.32 -3.51 22.21
CA CYS A 161 3.70 -4.76 22.58
C CYS A 161 4.40 -5.38 23.79
N GLU A 162 3.63 -5.78 24.81
CA GLU A 162 4.12 -6.46 26.02
C GLU A 162 4.63 -7.89 25.76
N GLY A 163 4.48 -8.39 24.53
CA GLY A 163 4.90 -9.73 24.13
C GLY A 163 4.79 -9.98 22.62
N PRO A 164 5.07 -11.22 22.17
CA PRO A 164 4.97 -11.58 20.77
C PRO A 164 3.51 -11.57 20.29
N VAL A 165 3.31 -11.06 19.07
CA VAL A 165 1.99 -10.96 18.41
C VAL A 165 1.95 -11.79 17.14
N ASP A 166 0.83 -12.47 16.92
CA ASP A 166 0.60 -13.40 15.81
C ASP A 166 -0.54 -12.98 14.88
N HIS A 167 -1.50 -12.24 15.43
CA HIS A 167 -2.66 -11.75 14.72
C HIS A 167 -3.05 -10.35 15.21
N TRP A 168 -3.73 -9.61 14.33
CA TRP A 168 -4.52 -8.45 14.70
C TRP A 168 -5.91 -8.54 14.09
N GLY A 169 -6.84 -7.79 14.66
CA GLY A 169 -8.19 -7.61 14.12
C GLY A 169 -8.97 -6.55 14.88
N MET A 170 -10.21 -6.32 14.49
CA MET A 170 -11.05 -5.35 15.20
C MET A 170 -11.22 -5.76 16.67
N ARG A 171 -11.18 -4.77 17.58
CA ARG A 171 -11.44 -4.94 19.03
C ARG A 171 -12.90 -5.30 19.36
N SER A 172 -13.73 -5.53 18.35
CA SER A 172 -15.13 -5.94 18.48
C SER A 172 -15.59 -6.71 17.24
N GLY A 173 -16.73 -7.39 17.37
CA GLY A 173 -17.36 -8.14 16.29
C GLY A 173 -16.63 -9.44 15.93
N VAL A 174 -16.70 -9.81 14.66
CA VAL A 174 -16.34 -11.17 14.19
C VAL A 174 -14.88 -11.54 14.45
N ASP A 175 -13.93 -10.60 14.32
CA ASP A 175 -12.51 -10.88 14.56
C ASP A 175 -12.23 -11.13 16.05
N TRP A 176 -12.85 -10.33 16.91
CA TRP A 176 -12.78 -10.51 18.36
C TRP A 176 -13.38 -11.84 18.80
N GLU A 177 -14.59 -12.16 18.33
CA GLU A 177 -15.27 -13.43 18.62
C GLU A 177 -14.50 -14.63 18.09
N ARG A 178 -13.82 -14.50 16.95
CA ARG A 178 -12.93 -15.55 16.42
C ARG A 178 -11.75 -15.79 17.35
N ALA A 179 -11.07 -14.72 17.79
CA ALA A 179 -9.92 -14.83 18.68
C ALA A 179 -10.30 -15.49 20.01
N GLN A 180 -11.40 -15.04 20.62
CA GLN A 180 -11.92 -15.60 21.87
C GLN A 180 -12.27 -17.09 21.73
N ARG A 181 -12.98 -17.49 20.67
CA ARG A 181 -13.32 -18.90 20.43
C ARG A 181 -12.10 -19.77 20.15
N ALA A 182 -11.04 -19.20 19.60
CA ALA A 182 -9.80 -19.91 19.31
C ALA A 182 -8.85 -19.98 20.53
N GLY A 183 -9.25 -19.41 21.68
CA GLY A 183 -8.42 -19.37 22.89
C GLY A 183 -7.16 -18.52 22.70
N TRP A 184 -7.20 -17.52 21.83
CA TRP A 184 -6.07 -16.60 21.66
C TRP A 184 -5.98 -15.63 22.83
N GLU A 185 -4.77 -15.24 23.18
CA GLU A 185 -4.50 -14.34 24.29
C GLU A 185 -4.29 -12.93 23.76
N GLU A 186 -5.03 -11.96 24.28
CA GLU A 186 -4.83 -10.57 23.89
C GLU A 186 -3.46 -10.07 24.38
N VAL A 187 -2.73 -9.39 23.50
CA VAL A 187 -1.45 -8.73 23.81
C VAL A 187 -1.67 -7.23 23.80
N ARG A 188 -1.29 -6.57 24.89
CA ARG A 188 -1.37 -5.12 24.99
C ARG A 188 -0.23 -4.50 24.19
N CYS A 189 -0.57 -3.62 23.25
CA CYS A 189 0.37 -2.91 22.36
C CYS A 189 0.20 -1.38 22.43
N GLY A 190 -0.13 -0.86 23.61
CA GLY A 190 -0.48 0.55 23.81
C GLY A 190 -1.93 0.89 23.43
N GLU A 191 -2.21 2.17 23.22
CA GLU A 191 -3.52 2.68 22.82
C GLU A 191 -3.76 2.46 21.32
N THR A 192 -4.31 1.30 20.98
CA THR A 192 -4.52 0.88 19.58
C THR A 192 -6.00 0.69 19.27
N ARG A 193 -6.39 0.97 18.03
CA ARG A 193 -7.76 0.74 17.54
C ARG A 193 -8.06 -0.74 17.36
N ASN A 194 -7.06 -1.51 16.89
CA ASN A 194 -7.13 -2.95 16.76
C ASN A 194 -6.83 -3.65 18.09
N ALA A 195 -7.23 -4.92 18.18
CA ALA A 195 -6.75 -5.86 19.19
C ALA A 195 -5.65 -6.73 18.55
N PHE A 196 -4.62 -7.01 19.33
CA PHE A 196 -3.49 -7.86 18.95
C PHE A 196 -3.52 -9.13 19.77
N TRP A 197 -3.14 -10.24 19.15
CA TRP A 197 -3.34 -11.56 19.73
C TRP A 197 -2.11 -12.42 19.58
N ARG A 198 -1.81 -13.18 20.63
CA ARG A 198 -0.87 -14.30 20.64
C ARG A 198 -1.64 -15.60 20.49
N VAL A 199 -1.12 -16.52 19.69
CA VAL A 199 -1.65 -17.88 19.61
C VAL A 199 -0.86 -18.76 20.57
N PRO A 200 -1.48 -19.31 21.62
CA PRO A 200 -0.80 -20.24 22.50
C PRO A 200 -0.26 -21.43 21.70
N PRO A 201 0.91 -21.99 22.06
CA PRO A 201 1.33 -23.25 21.50
C PRO A 201 0.22 -24.27 21.72
N ARG A 202 -0.12 -25.04 20.67
CA ARG A 202 -1.04 -26.17 20.87
C ARG A 202 -0.34 -27.14 21.81
N ASP A 203 -0.98 -27.46 22.93
CA ASP A 203 -0.56 -28.60 23.74
C ASP A 203 -0.47 -29.79 22.78
N GLN A 204 0.75 -30.29 22.60
CA GLN A 204 1.00 -31.52 21.87
C GLN A 204 0.50 -32.65 22.78
N GLY A 205 -0.81 -32.86 22.78
CA GLY A 205 -1.42 -34.08 23.32
C GLY A 205 -1.04 -35.30 22.50
#